data_AF-A0A6H0DXV5-F1
#
_entry.id   AF-A0A6H0DXV5-F1
#
_cell.length_a   1.000
_cell.length_b   1.000
_cell.length_c   1.000
_cell.angle_alpha   90.00
_cell.angle_beta   90.00
_cell.angle_gamma   90.00
#
_symmetry.space_group_name_H-M   'P 1'
#
loop_
_entity.id
_entity.type
_entity.pdbx_description
1 polymer ?
#
loop_
_entity_poly.entity_id
_entity_poly.type
_entity_poly.pdbx_seq_one_letter_code
_entity_poly.pdbx_strand_id
1 'polypeptide(L)'
;GYGLLRMFSLLQVSGIKYNYWWISISLIGGVLISLVCLRQTDLKALIAYSSVAHMGIVLSGLLTMTYWGLTGSYALMIAHGLCSSGLFCLANISYERLGSRS
;
A
#
# COMPACT_ATOMS: atom_id res chain seq x y z
N GLY A 1 -0.38 -8.14 1.58
CA GLY A 1 -0.53 -7.89 3.04
C GLY A 1 -0.79 -9.17 3.82
N TYR A 2 -2.03 -9.67 3.81
CA TYR A 2 -2.47 -10.72 4.74
C TYR A 2 -1.71 -12.06 4.64
N GLY A 3 -1.35 -12.50 3.44
CA GLY A 3 -0.54 -13.72 3.26
C GLY A 3 0.85 -13.62 3.91
N LEU A 4 1.51 -12.46 3.79
CA LEU A 4 2.78 -12.17 4.47
C LEU A 4 2.62 -12.17 5.99
N LEU A 5 1.51 -11.61 6.50
CA LEU A 5 1.15 -11.64 7.92
C LEU A 5 1.00 -13.08 8.45
N ARG A 6 0.39 -13.98 7.68
CA ARG A 6 0.21 -15.38 8.10
C ARG A 6 1.51 -16.18 8.07
N MET A 7 2.39 -15.90 7.10
CA MET A 7 3.71 -16.53 6.99
C MET A 7 4.76 -15.88 7.88
N PHE A 8 4.40 -14.82 8.61
CA PHE A 8 5.30 -14.01 9.43
C PHE A 8 6.01 -14.82 10.52
N SER A 9 5.30 -15.75 11.17
CA SER A 9 5.87 -16.63 12.20
C SER A 9 6.97 -17.55 11.65
N LEU A 10 6.88 -17.95 10.38
CA LEU A 10 7.89 -18.77 9.70
C LEU A 10 9.07 -17.92 9.20
N LEU A 11 8.78 -16.68 8.78
CA LEU A 11 9.79 -15.72 8.29
C LEU A 11 10.58 -15.05 9.41
N GLN A 12 10.19 -15.21 10.67
CA GLN A 12 10.83 -14.53 11.80
C GLN A 12 12.31 -14.90 11.97
N VAL A 13 12.66 -16.15 11.68
CA VAL A 13 14.04 -16.66 11.82
C VAL A 13 14.95 -16.14 10.71
N SER A 14 14.46 -16.07 9.47
CA SER A 14 15.23 -15.57 8.31
C SER A 14 15.21 -14.03 8.19
N GLY A 15 14.18 -13.38 8.75
CA GLY A 15 13.97 -11.95 8.59
C GLY A 15 15.00 -11.06 9.27
N ILE A 16 15.63 -11.51 10.36
CA ILE A 16 16.58 -10.68 11.14
C ILE A 16 17.76 -10.19 10.29
N LYS A 17 18.19 -10.97 9.29
CA LYS A 17 19.33 -10.60 8.41
C LYS A 17 18.91 -9.92 7.11
N TYR A 18 17.80 -10.33 6.51
CA TYR A 18 17.43 -9.89 5.17
C TYR A 18 16.39 -8.76 5.13
N ASN A 19 15.69 -8.49 6.24
CA ASN A 19 14.60 -7.50 6.25
C ASN A 19 15.06 -6.09 5.92
N TYR A 20 16.29 -5.70 6.29
CA TYR A 20 16.80 -4.36 6.00
C TYR A 20 16.79 -4.04 4.49
N TRP A 21 17.25 -4.98 3.66
CA TRP A 21 17.25 -4.83 2.21
C TRP A 21 15.83 -4.64 1.65
N TRP A 22 14.88 -5.45 2.11
CA TRP A 22 13.49 -5.36 1.68
C TRP A 22 12.81 -4.06 2.12
N ILE A 23 13.13 -3.57 3.31
CA ILE A 23 12.64 -2.27 3.82
C ILE A 23 13.17 -1.12 2.97
N SER A 24 14.47 -1.11 2.63
CA SER A 24 15.04 -0.06 1.80
C SER A 24 14.38 0.00 0.42
N ILE A 25 14.18 -1.15 -0.23
CA ILE A 25 13.53 -1.23 -1.54
C ILE A 25 12.08 -0.76 -1.47
N SER A 26 11.33 -1.16 -0.45
CA SER A 26 9.92 -0.79 -0.32
C SER A 26 9.72 0.70 -0.05
N LEU A 27 10.59 1.32 0.75
CA LEU A 27 10.53 2.76 1.03
C LEU A 27 10.91 3.59 -0.21
N ILE A 28 12.01 3.25 -0.89
CA ILE A 28 12.43 3.96 -2.10
C ILE A 28 11.37 3.81 -3.21
N GLY A 29 10.87 2.59 -3.42
CA GLY A 29 9.80 2.34 -4.38
C GLY A 29 8.52 3.11 -4.04
N GLY A 30 8.12 3.12 -2.76
CA GLY A 30 6.94 3.84 -2.28
C GLY A 30 7.02 5.34 -2.56
N VAL A 31 8.19 5.96 -2.30
CA VAL A 31 8.42 7.38 -2.61
C VAL A 31 8.33 7.64 -4.11
N LEU A 32 9.01 6.84 -4.94
CA LEU A 32 8.98 7.01 -6.40
C LEU A 32 7.55 6.90 -6.96
N ILE A 33 6.79 5.89 -6.52
CA ILE A 33 5.41 5.70 -6.96
C ILE A 33 4.52 6.86 -6.50
N SER A 34 4.74 7.40 -5.30
CA SER A 34 4.00 8.57 -4.82
C SER A 34 4.23 9.81 -5.68
N LEU A 35 5.46 10.02 -6.17
CA LEU A 35 5.78 11.12 -7.08
C LEU A 35 5.14 10.93 -8.45
N VAL A 36 5.13 9.71 -8.98
CA VAL A 36 4.43 9.38 -10.24
C VAL A 36 2.93 9.59 -10.10
N CYS A 37 2.36 9.22 -8.94
CA CYS A 37 0.95 9.40 -8.63
C CYS A 37 0.52 10.88 -8.74
N LEU A 38 1.35 11.84 -8.28
CA LEU A 38 1.03 13.27 -8.36
C LEU A 38 0.88 13.80 -9.79
N ARG A 39 1.46 13.11 -10.78
CA ARG A 39 1.36 13.49 -12.20
C ARG A 39 0.21 12.82 -12.93
N GLN A 40 -0.49 11.87 -12.31
CA GLN A 40 -1.52 11.09 -12.96
C GLN A 40 -2.79 11.93 -13.13
N THR A 41 -3.28 12.04 -14.36
CA THR A 41 -4.55 12.72 -14.68
C THR A 41 -5.76 11.80 -14.55
N ASP A 42 -5.61 10.50 -14.84
CA ASP A 42 -6.72 9.56 -14.74
C ASP A 42 -7.04 9.16 -13.30
N LEU A 43 -8.27 9.38 -12.86
CA LEU A 43 -8.72 9.06 -11.48
C LEU A 43 -8.53 7.58 -11.11
N LYS A 44 -8.81 6.65 -12.02
CA LYS A 44 -8.63 5.21 -11.75
C LYS A 44 -7.16 4.83 -11.56
N ALA A 45 -6.28 5.40 -12.37
CA ALA A 45 -4.85 5.16 -12.28
C ALA A 45 -4.26 5.85 -11.03
N LEU A 46 -4.75 7.04 -10.67
CA LEU A 46 -4.38 7.74 -9.42
C LEU A 46 -4.68 6.88 -8.19
N ILE A 47 -5.87 6.29 -8.11
CA ILE A 47 -6.26 5.39 -7.01
C ILE A 47 -5.39 4.13 -7.02
N ALA A 48 -5.08 3.57 -8.20
CA ALA A 48 -4.21 2.41 -8.30
C ALA A 48 -2.77 2.71 -7.83
N TYR A 49 -2.13 3.78 -8.29
CA TYR A 49 -0.75 4.11 -7.89
C TYR A 49 -0.63 4.46 -6.40
N SER A 50 -1.59 5.23 -5.87
CA SER A 50 -1.62 5.51 -4.43
C SER A 50 -1.79 4.23 -3.60
N SER A 51 -2.55 3.23 -4.08
CA SER A 51 -2.68 1.94 -3.40
C SER A 51 -1.37 1.16 -3.30
N VAL A 52 -0.53 1.22 -4.33
CA VAL A 52 0.78 0.57 -4.34
C VAL A 52 1.72 1.24 -3.33
N ALA A 53 1.68 2.58 -3.23
CA ALA A 53 2.48 3.30 -2.22
C ALA A 53 2.07 2.93 -0.78
N HIS A 54 0.77 2.90 -0.48
CA HIS A 54 0.27 2.48 0.84
C HIS A 54 0.67 1.04 1.17
N MET A 55 0.58 0.11 0.21
CA MET A 55 0.99 -1.29 0.42
C MET A 55 2.51 -1.44 0.59
N GLY A 56 3.32 -0.56 0.00
CA GLY A 56 4.76 -0.48 0.26
C GLY A 56 5.06 -0.16 1.73
N ILE A 57 4.29 0.74 2.34
CA ILE A 57 4.40 1.09 3.76
C ILE A 57 3.97 -0.09 4.66
N VAL A 58 2.92 -0.83 4.27
CA VAL A 58 2.53 -2.07 4.97
C VAL A 58 3.69 -3.07 4.97
N LEU A 59 4.36 -3.25 3.82
CA LEU A 59 5.48 -4.17 3.70
C LEU A 59 6.66 -3.76 4.59
N SER A 60 7.07 -2.48 4.57
CA SER A 60 8.14 -2.01 5.46
C SER A 60 7.76 -2.16 6.93
N GLY A 61 6.52 -1.83 7.31
CA GLY A 61 6.01 -1.93 8.68
C GLY A 61 6.02 -3.36 9.21
N LEU A 62 5.58 -4.33 8.40
CA LEU A 62 5.63 -5.75 8.75
C LEU A 62 7.07 -6.22 8.96
N LEU A 63 7.98 -5.87 8.06
CA LEU A 63 9.37 -6.32 8.11
C LEU A 63 10.20 -5.71 9.25
N THR A 64 9.71 -4.67 9.94
CA THR A 64 10.37 -4.14 11.15
C THR A 64 10.37 -5.10 12.33
N MET A 65 9.54 -6.14 12.32
CA MET A 65 9.40 -7.13 13.41
C MET A 65 9.05 -6.54 14.78
N THR A 66 8.52 -5.32 14.83
CA THR A 66 8.07 -4.68 16.08
C THR A 66 6.56 -4.85 16.27
N TYR A 67 6.11 -4.92 17.52
CA TYR A 67 4.67 -4.99 17.82
C TYR A 67 3.90 -3.79 17.23
N TRP A 68 4.47 -2.58 17.36
CA TRP A 68 3.91 -1.36 16.78
C TRP A 68 3.83 -1.39 15.25
N GLY A 69 4.87 -1.91 14.58
CA GLY A 69 4.86 -2.09 13.13
C GLY A 69 3.79 -3.08 12.66
N LEU A 70 3.57 -4.15 13.42
CA LEU A 70 2.59 -5.19 13.09
C LEU A 70 1.15 -4.72 13.31
N THR A 71 0.87 -4.04 14.42
CA THR A 71 -0.46 -3.45 14.67
C THR A 71 -0.77 -2.31 13.70
N GLY A 72 0.21 -1.44 13.42
CA GLY A 72 0.05 -0.33 12.47
C GLY A 72 -0.15 -0.80 11.03
N SER A 73 0.62 -1.79 10.57
CA SER A 73 0.45 -2.37 9.22
C SER A 73 -0.89 -3.09 9.06
N TYR A 74 -1.36 -3.78 10.09
CA TYR A 74 -2.69 -4.40 10.10
C TYR A 74 -3.82 -3.35 10.01
N ALA A 75 -3.74 -2.28 10.81
CA ALA A 75 -4.72 -1.19 10.76
C ALA A 75 -4.73 -0.51 9.38
N LEU A 76 -3.54 -0.25 8.81
CA LEU A 76 -3.43 0.39 7.50
C LEU A 76 -3.97 -0.50 6.37
N MET A 77 -3.82 -1.83 6.45
CA MET A 77 -4.43 -2.75 5.49
C MET A 77 -5.96 -2.66 5.48
N ILE A 78 -6.58 -2.61 6.67
CA ILE A 78 -8.05 -2.50 6.78
C ILE A 78 -8.51 -1.14 6.27
N ALA A 79 -7.89 -0.05 6.75
CA ALA A 79 -8.22 1.31 6.35
C ALA A 79 -8.08 1.51 4.84
N HIS A 80 -7.00 0.98 4.25
CA HIS A 80 -6.75 1.06 2.82
C HIS A 80 -7.80 0.30 2.00
N GLY A 81 -8.23 -0.89 2.45
CA GLY A 81 -9.28 -1.66 1.78
C GLY A 81 -10.62 -0.92 1.74
N LEU A 82 -11.02 -0.31 2.86
CA LEU A 82 -12.25 0.48 2.96
C LEU A 82 -12.16 1.78 2.15
N CYS A 83 -11.06 2.51 2.26
CA CYS A 83 -10.88 3.79 1.56
C CYS A 83 -10.81 3.60 0.04
N SER A 84 -10.03 2.63 -0.45
CA SER A 84 -9.84 2.44 -1.89
C SER A 84 -11.11 1.97 -2.59
N SER A 85 -11.88 1.06 -1.96
CA SER A 85 -13.17 0.63 -2.50
C SER A 85 -14.17 1.80 -2.58
N GLY A 86 -14.20 2.66 -1.55
CA GLY A 86 -14.98 3.90 -1.57
C GLY A 86 -14.57 4.85 -2.70
N LEU A 87 -13.27 5.09 -2.88
CA LEU A 87 -12.74 5.94 -3.95
C LEU A 87 -13.03 5.38 -5.34
N PHE A 88 -12.94 4.07 -5.55
CA PHE A 88 -13.30 3.45 -6.82
C PHE A 88 -14.79 3.60 -7.14
N CYS A 89 -15.66 3.50 -6.13
CA CYS A 89 -17.09 3.74 -6.29
C CYS A 89 -17.35 5.21 -6.67
N LEU A 90 -16.75 6.16 -5.95
CA LEU A 90 -16.89 7.59 -6.23
C LEU A 90 -16.37 7.97 -7.62
N ALA A 91 -15.22 7.41 -8.03
CA ALA A 91 -14.66 7.62 -9.36
C ALA A 91 -15.56 7.05 -10.47
N ASN A 92 -16.35 6.01 -10.20
CA ASN A 92 -17.34 5.51 -11.16
C ASN A 92 -18.56 6.42 -11.25
N ILE A 93 -19.07 6.90 -10.11
CA ILE A 93 -20.19 7.85 -10.07
C ILE A 93 -19.81 9.15 -10.79
N SER A 94 -18.60 9.68 -10.57
CA SER A 94 -18.13 10.88 -11.27
C SER A 94 -18.02 10.64 -12.78
N TYR A 95 -17.53 9.47 -13.20
CA TYR A 95 -17.48 9.09 -14.60
C TYR A 95 -18.87 9.02 -15.25
N GLU A 96 -19.85 8.42 -14.58
CA GLU A 96 -21.23 8.34 -15.08
C GLU A 96 -21.89 9.72 -15.22
N ARG A 97 -21.50 10.69 -14.37
CA ARG A 97 -22.06 12.05 -14.40
C ARG A 97 -21.37 12.98 -15.40
N LEU A 98 -20.06 12.87 -15.57
CA LEU A 98 -19.24 13.80 -16.35
C LEU A 98 -18.83 13.22 -17.71
N GLY A 99 -18.91 11.90 -17.92
CA GLY A 99 -18.50 11.22 -19.14
C GLY A 99 -16.99 11.22 -19.41
N SER A 100 -16.17 11.78 -18.51
CA SER A 100 -14.70 11.83 -18.61
C SER A 100 -14.02 11.25 -17.37
N ARG A 101 -12.78 10.79 -17.54
CA ARG A 101 -11.96 10.12 -16.50
C ARG A 101 -10.77 10.94 -16.02
N SER A 102 -10.57 12.09 -16.64
CA SER A 102 -9.55 13.10 -16.35
C SER A 102 -10.00 14.07 -15.27
#